data_AF-A0A271J442-F1
#
_entry.id   AF-A0A271J442-F1
#
_cell.length_a   1.000
_cell.length_b   1.000
_cell.length_c   1.000
_cell.angle_alpha   90.00
_cell.angle_beta   90.00
_cell.angle_gamma   90.00
#
_symmetry.space_group_name_H-M   'P 1'
#
loop_
_entity.id
_entity.type
_entity.pdbx_description
1 polymer ?
#
loop_
_entity_poly.entity_id
_entity_poly.type
_entity_poly.pdbx_seq_one_letter_code
_entity_poly.pdbx_strand_id
1 'polypeptide(L)'
;MFDDRSAYPHPDEFKVVRPEYSDPEEDGDDVIATIQIEAFRVHGYSATRPGARRAALYEAAKTYRSYHPGYRVESPFPDEFEDGEGKQWTRVPSGKRDTLGDYTFEDEDGEDSADIEQMLLWDIRPEPVFEDEDDE
;
A
#
# COMPACT_ATOMS: atom_id res chain seq x y z
N MET A 1 -30.13 9.77 -8.27
CA MET A 1 -29.21 10.79 -8.82
C MET A 1 -28.47 11.35 -7.61
N PHE A 2 -27.30 10.81 -7.29
CA PHE A 2 -26.52 11.28 -6.15
C PHE A 2 -25.83 12.58 -6.58
N ASP A 3 -26.39 13.71 -6.14
CA ASP A 3 -25.69 15.00 -6.18
C ASP A 3 -24.65 14.97 -5.04
N ASP A 4 -23.64 14.10 -5.18
CA ASP A 4 -22.54 13.96 -4.23
C ASP A 4 -21.37 14.81 -4.74
N ARG A 5 -21.58 16.12 -4.72
CA ARG A 5 -20.48 17.09 -4.90
C ARG A 5 -19.69 17.14 -3.60
N SER A 6 -19.08 16.03 -3.22
CA SER A 6 -17.97 16.12 -2.29
C SER A 6 -16.92 17.02 -2.93
N ALA A 7 -16.41 17.99 -2.18
CA ALA A 7 -15.31 18.86 -2.61
C ALA A 7 -13.98 18.09 -2.82
N TYR A 8 -14.04 16.76 -2.72
CA TYR A 8 -12.95 15.82 -2.74
C TYR A 8 -13.30 14.69 -3.71
N PRO A 9 -12.44 14.39 -4.69
CA PRO A 9 -12.73 13.41 -5.71
C PRO A 9 -12.77 11.98 -5.16
N HIS A 10 -13.60 11.15 -5.78
CA HIS A 10 -13.81 9.76 -5.38
C HIS A 10 -12.52 8.92 -5.57
N PRO A 11 -12.32 7.84 -4.81
CA PRO A 11 -11.19 6.92 -4.97
C PRO A 11 -10.87 6.46 -6.39
N ASP A 12 -11.88 6.26 -7.21
CA ASP A 12 -11.70 5.88 -8.61
C ASP A 12 -11.04 6.98 -9.45
N GLU A 13 -11.23 8.24 -9.07
CA GLU A 13 -10.63 9.38 -9.76
C GLU A 13 -9.13 9.50 -9.49
N PHE A 14 -8.65 9.11 -8.30
CA PHE A 14 -7.21 9.13 -8.02
C PHE A 14 -6.47 7.85 -8.36
N LYS A 15 -7.15 6.70 -8.46
CA LYS A 15 -6.55 5.45 -8.99
C LYS A 15 -6.01 5.62 -10.41
N VAL A 16 -6.61 6.51 -11.21
CA VAL A 16 -6.21 6.81 -12.59
C VAL A 16 -5.22 7.95 -12.73
N VAL A 17 -4.96 8.71 -11.66
CA VAL A 17 -3.96 9.78 -11.68
C VAL A 17 -2.58 9.17 -11.86
N ARG A 18 -1.84 9.73 -12.83
CA ARG A 18 -0.42 9.39 -13.00
C ARG A 18 0.38 10.15 -11.95
N PRO A 19 1.12 9.45 -11.08
CA PRO A 19 1.99 10.12 -10.12
C PRO A 19 3.18 10.77 -10.83
N GLU A 20 3.66 11.86 -10.26
CA GLU A 20 4.98 12.40 -10.56
C GLU A 20 6.01 11.66 -9.71
N TYR A 21 7.14 11.29 -10.30
CA TYR A 21 8.21 10.59 -9.60
C TYR A 21 9.37 11.53 -9.34
N SER A 22 9.91 11.46 -8.13
CA SER A 22 11.25 11.94 -7.81
C SER A 22 12.09 10.70 -7.53
N ASP A 23 13.00 10.40 -8.45
CA ASP A 23 14.02 9.38 -8.23
C ASP A 23 15.12 9.97 -7.33
N PRO A 24 15.67 9.18 -6.40
CA PRO A 24 16.78 9.61 -5.57
C PRO A 24 18.04 9.86 -6.39
N GLU A 25 18.88 10.80 -5.93
CA GLU A 25 20.20 11.09 -6.52
C GLU A 25 21.29 10.13 -6.03
N GLU A 26 21.09 9.48 -4.88
CA GLU A 26 22.03 8.54 -4.26
C GLU A 26 21.44 7.10 -4.23
N ASP A 27 22.31 6.10 -4.44
CA ASP A 27 21.95 4.69 -4.33
C ASP A 27 21.58 4.35 -2.87
N GLY A 28 20.34 3.91 -2.66
CA GLY A 28 19.82 3.48 -1.36
C GLY A 28 18.72 4.35 -0.77
N ASP A 29 18.46 5.52 -1.35
CA ASP A 29 17.31 6.36 -0.99
C ASP A 29 16.01 5.86 -1.64
N ASP A 30 14.87 6.22 -1.05
CA ASP A 30 13.55 5.81 -1.52
C ASP A 30 13.09 6.58 -2.76
N VAL A 31 12.41 5.88 -3.67
CA VAL A 31 11.65 6.52 -4.75
C VAL A 31 10.41 7.18 -4.18
N ILE A 32 10.18 8.44 -4.57
CA ILE A 32 9.02 9.22 -4.12
C ILE A 32 8.00 9.33 -5.27
N ALA A 33 6.79 8.82 -5.06
CA ALA A 33 5.66 9.05 -5.95
C ALA A 33 4.73 10.10 -5.35
N THR A 34 4.48 11.18 -6.09
CA THR A 34 3.55 12.25 -5.71
C THR A 34 2.25 12.11 -6.49
N ILE A 35 1.13 11.91 -5.79
CA ILE A 35 -0.20 12.02 -6.39
C ILE A 35 -0.76 13.39 -6.03
N GLN A 36 -0.90 14.25 -7.03
CA GLN A 36 -1.51 15.57 -6.89
C GLN A 36 -2.96 15.52 -7.37
N ILE A 37 -3.85 15.93 -6.47
CA ILE A 37 -5.28 16.07 -6.72
C ILE A 37 -5.65 17.51 -6.33
N GLU A 38 -6.68 18.09 -6.95
CA GLU A 38 -7.07 19.49 -6.69
C GLU A 38 -7.24 19.81 -5.19
N ALA A 39 -7.70 18.85 -4.39
CA ALA A 39 -7.98 19.03 -2.97
C ALA A 39 -6.84 18.65 -2.01
N PHE A 40 -5.88 17.83 -2.43
CA PHE A 40 -4.77 17.40 -1.59
C PHE A 40 -3.60 16.81 -2.39
N ARG A 41 -2.42 16.79 -1.78
CA ARG A 41 -1.19 16.19 -2.31
C ARG A 41 -0.70 15.13 -1.34
N VAL A 42 -0.43 13.93 -1.84
CA VAL A 42 0.16 12.84 -1.04
C VAL A 42 1.45 12.35 -1.66
N HIS A 43 2.31 11.79 -0.81
CA HIS A 43 3.59 11.20 -1.19
C HIS A 43 3.59 9.73 -0.76
N GLY A 44 4.05 8.86 -1.63
CA GLY A 44 4.38 7.48 -1.33
C GLY A 44 5.86 7.26 -1.48
N TYR A 45 6.45 6.55 -0.53
CA TYR A 45 7.87 6.21 -0.48
C TYR A 45 8.02 4.71 -0.64
N SER A 46 8.99 4.28 -1.44
CA SER A 46 9.30 2.87 -1.60
C SER A 46 10.62 2.67 -2.31
N ALA A 47 11.21 1.48 -2.20
CA ALA A 47 12.40 1.08 -2.95
C ALA A 47 12.22 1.14 -4.48
N THR A 48 10.99 1.03 -5.00
CA THR A 48 10.73 1.04 -6.45
C THR A 48 9.62 2.01 -6.86
N ARG A 49 9.64 2.48 -8.13
CA ARG A 49 8.56 3.33 -8.67
C ARG A 49 7.17 2.69 -8.55
N PRO A 50 6.96 1.40 -8.93
CA PRO A 50 5.67 0.74 -8.72
C PRO A 50 5.28 0.69 -7.24
N GLY A 51 6.23 0.42 -6.33
CA GLY A 51 6.01 0.44 -4.89
C GLY A 51 5.58 1.81 -4.38
N ALA A 52 6.29 2.86 -4.78
CA ALA A 52 6.02 4.23 -4.38
C ALA A 52 4.63 4.67 -4.83
N ARG A 53 4.20 4.25 -6.03
CA ARG A 53 2.82 4.48 -6.50
C ARG A 53 1.79 3.76 -5.62
N ARG A 54 2.02 2.51 -5.22
CA ARG A 54 1.11 1.78 -4.30
C ARG A 54 1.03 2.50 -2.95
N ALA A 55 2.17 2.94 -2.42
CA ALA A 55 2.26 3.75 -1.21
C ALA A 55 1.44 5.05 -1.32
N ALA A 56 1.61 5.79 -2.42
CA ALA A 56 0.90 7.05 -2.63
C ALA A 56 -0.63 6.84 -2.76
N LEU A 57 -1.07 5.76 -3.41
CA LEU A 57 -2.49 5.43 -3.51
C LEU A 57 -3.10 5.05 -2.16
N TYR A 58 -2.36 4.33 -1.32
CA TYR A 58 -2.80 3.99 0.03
C TYR A 58 -2.92 5.24 0.92
N GLU A 59 -1.94 6.15 0.84
CA GLU A 59 -1.98 7.45 1.53
C GLU A 59 -3.12 8.34 1.01
N ALA A 60 -3.41 8.33 -0.30
CA ALA A 60 -4.57 9.01 -0.87
C ALA A 60 -5.88 8.47 -0.29
N ALA A 61 -6.01 7.15 -0.17
CA ALA A 61 -7.18 6.51 0.41
C ALA A 61 -7.36 6.84 1.90
N LYS A 62 -6.28 6.86 2.69
CA LYS A 62 -6.30 7.31 4.09
C LYS A 62 -6.69 8.78 4.21
N THR A 63 -6.13 9.63 3.36
CA THR A 63 -6.47 11.05 3.30
C THR A 63 -7.95 11.24 2.99
N TYR A 64 -8.47 10.52 1.99
CA TYR A 64 -9.89 10.57 1.63
C TYR A 64 -10.80 10.11 2.77
N ARG A 65 -10.44 9.03 3.48
CA ARG A 65 -11.16 8.54 4.69
C ARG A 65 -11.24 9.60 5.79
N SER A 66 -10.21 10.42 5.97
CA SER A 66 -10.23 11.50 6.95
C SER A 66 -11.39 12.48 6.72
N TYR A 67 -11.72 12.74 5.47
CA TYR A 67 -12.86 13.58 5.07
C TYR A 67 -14.18 12.80 4.93
N HIS A 68 -14.10 11.48 4.69
CA HIS A 68 -15.25 10.59 4.52
C HIS A 68 -15.14 9.41 5.50
N PRO A 69 -15.56 9.57 6.77
CA PRO A 69 -15.35 8.56 7.80
C PRO A 69 -16.05 7.22 7.53
N GLY A 70 -17.06 7.20 6.64
CA GLY A 70 -17.70 5.98 6.16
C GLY A 70 -16.93 5.22 5.06
N TYR A 71 -15.87 5.83 4.49
CA TYR A 71 -15.03 5.19 3.49
C TYR A 71 -14.11 4.15 4.14
N ARG A 72 -14.13 2.93 3.58
CA ARG A 72 -13.27 1.83 4.03
C ARG A 72 -11.99 1.83 3.19
N VAL A 73 -10.86 2.05 3.84
CA VAL A 73 -9.55 1.88 3.19
C VAL A 73 -9.28 0.39 3.04
N GLU A 74 -9.06 -0.03 1.80
CA GLU A 74 -8.67 -1.40 1.46
C GLU A 74 -7.17 -1.57 1.73
N SER A 75 -6.77 -2.74 2.25
CA SER A 75 -5.35 -3.06 2.39
C SER A 75 -4.78 -3.31 0.99
N PRO A 76 -3.56 -2.82 0.70
CA PRO A 76 -2.89 -3.14 -0.55
C PRO A 76 -2.36 -4.59 -0.60
N PHE A 77 -2.47 -5.32 0.50
CA PHE A 77 -2.01 -6.70 0.66
C PHE A 77 -3.18 -7.65 0.95
N PRO A 78 -3.11 -8.92 0.51
CA PRO A 78 -4.01 -9.99 0.94
C PRO A 78 -3.92 -10.25 2.45
N ASP A 79 -4.91 -10.94 3.02
CA ASP A 79 -4.88 -11.29 4.45
C ASP A 79 -3.76 -12.28 4.80
N GLU A 80 -3.37 -13.16 3.88
CA GLU A 80 -2.26 -14.11 4.01
C GLU A 80 -1.54 -14.21 2.66
N PHE A 81 -0.20 -14.10 2.64
CA PHE A 81 0.59 -14.25 1.41
C PHE A 81 2.06 -14.56 1.71
N GLU A 82 2.77 -15.11 0.72
CA GLU A 82 4.23 -15.24 0.71
C GLU A 82 4.83 -14.13 -0.17
N ASP A 83 5.90 -13.49 0.28
CA ASP A 83 6.62 -12.50 -0.53
C ASP A 83 7.70 -13.12 -1.43
N GLY A 84 8.32 -12.32 -2.30
CA GLY A 84 9.39 -12.80 -3.19
C GLY A 84 10.70 -13.19 -2.51
N GLU A 85 10.81 -13.04 -1.19
CA GLU A 85 11.92 -13.54 -0.37
C GLU A 85 11.55 -14.86 0.35
N GLY A 86 10.34 -15.38 0.14
CA GLY A 86 9.83 -16.61 0.75
C GLY A 86 9.30 -16.41 2.18
N LYS A 87 9.07 -15.16 2.59
CA LYS A 87 8.57 -14.85 3.93
C LYS A 87 7.05 -14.84 3.96
N GLN A 88 6.48 -15.52 4.96
CA GLN A 88 5.05 -15.68 5.11
C GLN A 88 4.46 -14.55 5.96
N TRP A 89 3.54 -13.80 5.38
CA TRP A 89 2.86 -12.66 6.00
C TRP A 89 1.43 -13.03 6.36
N THR A 90 1.04 -12.71 7.60
CA THR A 90 -0.31 -12.92 8.10
C THR A 90 -0.87 -11.63 8.66
N ARG A 91 -2.09 -11.27 8.25
CA ARG A 91 -2.73 -10.06 8.71
C ARG A 91 -3.18 -10.19 10.15
N VAL A 92 -2.74 -9.25 10.98
CA VAL A 92 -3.09 -9.23 12.40
C VAL A 92 -4.60 -9.00 12.56
N PRO A 93 -5.28 -9.69 13.50
CA PRO A 93 -6.67 -9.42 13.81
C PRO A 93 -6.88 -7.97 14.26
N SER A 94 -7.96 -7.32 13.81
CA SER A 94 -8.17 -5.87 14.00
C SER A 94 -8.03 -5.38 15.45
N GLY A 95 -8.39 -6.20 16.44
CA GLY A 95 -8.28 -5.85 17.87
C GLY A 95 -6.85 -5.86 18.44
N LYS A 96 -5.86 -6.35 17.69
CA LYS A 96 -4.45 -6.43 18.12
C LYS A 96 -3.53 -5.51 17.31
N ARG A 97 -4.03 -4.86 16.25
CA ARG A 97 -3.19 -4.07 15.33
C ARG A 97 -2.53 -2.86 15.97
N ASP A 98 -3.18 -2.28 16.98
CA ASP A 98 -2.62 -1.15 17.73
C ASP A 98 -1.34 -1.54 18.51
N THR A 99 -1.12 -2.84 18.74
CA THR A 99 0.02 -3.36 19.51
C THR A 99 1.03 -4.12 18.65
N LEU A 100 0.56 -4.84 17.63
CA LEU A 100 1.37 -5.74 16.80
C LEU A 100 1.46 -5.28 15.34
N GLY A 101 1.06 -4.05 15.00
CA GLY A 101 1.02 -3.59 13.61
C GLY A 101 -0.05 -4.28 12.75
N ASP A 102 -0.01 -4.06 11.44
CA ASP A 102 -1.00 -4.58 10.51
C ASP A 102 -0.78 -6.06 10.13
N TYR A 103 0.48 -6.49 10.04
CA TYR A 103 0.88 -7.83 9.64
C TYR A 103 1.99 -8.37 10.54
N THR A 104 2.00 -9.68 10.72
CA THR A 104 3.10 -10.44 11.33
C THR A 104 3.77 -11.31 10.28
N PHE A 105 5.05 -11.58 10.47
CA PHE A 105 5.83 -12.47 9.63
C PHE A 105 6.83 -13.25 10.49
N GLU A 106 7.26 -14.41 9.99
CA GLU A 106 8.32 -15.21 10.62
C GLU A 106 9.66 -14.98 9.90
N ASP A 107 10.71 -14.76 10.67
CA ASP A 107 12.09 -14.61 10.20
C ASP A 107 13.05 -15.51 11.01
N GLU A 108 14.36 -15.48 10.73
CA GLU A 108 15.36 -16.33 11.40
C GLU A 108 15.44 -16.05 12.92
N ASP A 109 15.08 -14.84 13.34
CA ASP A 109 15.04 -14.39 14.74
C ASP A 109 13.69 -14.61 15.45
N GLY A 110 12.65 -15.06 14.74
CA GLY A 110 11.31 -15.36 15.28
C GLY A 110 10.17 -14.58 14.60
N GLU A 111 9.01 -14.51 15.29
CA GLU A 111 7.85 -13.74 14.82
C GLU A 111 8.09 -12.24 15.05
N ASP A 112 8.01 -11.46 13.98
CA ASP A 112 8.09 -10.00 14.00
C ASP A 112 6.84 -9.40 13.30
N SER A 113 6.71 -8.08 13.33
CA SER A 113 5.53 -7.36 12.86
C SER A 113 5.86 -6.07 12.12
N ALA A 114 5.00 -5.69 11.19
CA ALA A 114 5.11 -4.43 10.46
C ALA A 114 3.75 -3.81 10.14
N ASP A 115 3.75 -2.48 10.03
CA ASP A 115 2.63 -1.72 9.50
C ASP A 115 2.61 -1.76 7.96
N ILE A 116 1.42 -1.56 7.36
CA ILE A 116 1.27 -1.51 5.89
C ILE A 116 2.22 -0.46 5.28
N GLU A 117 2.37 0.70 5.93
CA GLU A 117 3.29 1.75 5.50
C GLU A 117 4.75 1.28 5.42
N GLN A 118 5.21 0.47 6.38
CA GLN A 118 6.56 -0.08 6.38
C GLN A 118 6.73 -1.13 5.28
N MET A 119 5.73 -2.01 5.11
CA MET A 119 5.74 -3.00 4.02
C MET A 119 5.77 -2.34 2.64
N LEU A 120 5.04 -1.23 2.46
CA LEU A 120 5.06 -0.45 1.22
C LEU A 120 6.42 0.23 0.99
N LEU A 121 7.05 0.73 2.06
CA LEU A 121 8.40 1.31 2.02
C LEU A 121 9.41 0.27 1.52
N TRP A 122 9.38 -0.94 2.06
CA TRP A 122 10.26 -2.05 1.66
C TRP A 122 9.90 -2.68 0.31
N ASP A 123 8.89 -2.16 -0.40
CA ASP A 123 8.34 -2.72 -1.64
C ASP A 123 7.96 -4.21 -1.53
N ILE A 124 7.47 -4.64 -0.35
CA ILE A 124 6.94 -5.99 -0.16
C ILE A 124 5.84 -6.23 -1.18
N ARG A 125 5.84 -7.42 -1.79
CA ARG A 125 4.87 -7.84 -2.80
C ARG A 125 4.59 -9.32 -2.63
N PRO A 126 3.30 -9.74 -2.72
CA PRO A 126 2.97 -11.14 -2.86
C PRO A 126 3.68 -11.73 -4.07
N GLU A 127 4.28 -12.91 -3.89
CA GLU A 127 4.82 -13.66 -5.01
C GLU A 127 3.67 -13.99 -5.99
N PRO A 128 3.83 -13.70 -7.29
CA PRO A 128 2.83 -14.09 -8.27
C PRO A 128 2.70 -15.60 -8.29
N VAL A 129 1.56 -16.12 -7.85
CA VAL A 129 1.18 -17.51 -8.06
C VAL A 129 0.95 -17.67 -9.57
N PHE A 130 1.94 -18.20 -10.26
CA PHE A 130 1.72 -18.73 -11.60
C PHE A 130 0.96 -20.04 -11.41
N GLU A 131 -0.34 -20.04 -11.73
CA GLU A 131 -1.03 -21.31 -11.99
C GLU A 131 -0.28 -21.93 -13.17
N ASP A 132 0.55 -22.95 -12.90
CA ASP A 132 1.09 -23.79 -13.95
C ASP A 132 -0.12 -24.29 -14.76
N GLU A 133 -0.26 -23.81 -16.00
CA GLU A 133 -1.24 -24.35 -16.93
C GLU A 133 -1.01 -25.87 -16.95
N ASP A 134 -1.99 -26.62 -16.43
CA ASP A 134 -2.00 -28.08 -16.43
C ASP A 134 -1.44 -28.58 -17.77
N ASP A 135 -0.26 -29.19 -17.71
CA ASP A 135 0.40 -29.89 -18.79
C ASP A 135 -0.48 -31.10 -19.17
N GLU A 136 -1.40 -30.91 -20.14
CA GLU A 136 -2.09 -32.01 -20.86
C GLU A 136 -1.83 -31.98 -22.37
#